data_AF-A0A1Y2DA94-F1
#
_entry.id   AF-A0A1Y2DA94-F1
#
_cell.length_a   1.000
_cell.length_b   1.000
_cell.length_c   1.000
_cell.angle_alpha   90.00
_cell.angle_beta   90.00
_cell.angle_gamma   90.00
#
_symmetry.space_group_name_H-M   'P 1'
#
loop_
_entity.id
_entity.type
_entity.pdbx_description
1 polymer ?
#
loop_
_entity_poly.entity_id
_entity_poly.type
_entity_poly.pdbx_seq_one_letter_code
_entity_poly.pdbx_strand_id
1 'polypeptide(L)'
;PPIPPRPPGYELKTLANPPLPARPSKQKLQQQQSYLPPPPPSPAQHPQSQQSTFNQLPQWQPQNPLSNASQPSQWTPLFHPDGTPTPLFEALTADIWKHLDSGRTGHITPEVFSAFLDVQGFLLENNTWKANHKPNTLGMYTAEDIADFKLKAACEAWSFDHTVVVRSPGRPQLPYGGMPLLSLRGLTDMMAVEYAADPDQSTQWLNAALRYYGVWPALVPLPRDALLRARPAEVQDRIDKASVRSQRTASESMEATRVRNEIAAQGRRNALELL
;
A
#
# COMPACT_ATOMS: atom_id res chain seq x y z
N PRO A 1 -15.21 3.23 35.11
CA PRO A 1 -16.06 4.19 35.86
C PRO A 1 -17.31 4.58 35.07
N PRO A 2 -18.51 4.64 35.69
CA PRO A 2 -19.73 5.03 34.99
C PRO A 2 -19.77 6.54 34.80
N ILE A 3 -20.32 6.97 33.65
CA ILE A 3 -20.48 8.38 33.27
C ILE A 3 -21.62 9.00 34.10
N PRO A 4 -21.47 10.21 34.66
CA PRO A 4 -22.52 10.85 35.45
C PRO A 4 -23.74 11.24 34.59
N PRO A 5 -24.95 11.27 35.18
CA PRO A 5 -26.17 11.64 34.47
C PRO A 5 -26.17 13.11 34.05
N ARG A 6 -26.72 13.36 32.86
CA ARG A 6 -26.80 14.71 32.25
C ARG A 6 -27.83 15.58 33.01
N PRO A 7 -27.56 16.88 33.26
CA PRO A 7 -28.52 17.77 33.92
C PRO A 7 -29.78 17.99 33.07
N PRO A 8 -30.97 18.09 33.68
CA PRO A 8 -32.19 18.46 32.97
C PRO A 8 -32.13 19.92 32.51
N GLY A 9 -32.42 20.19 31.23
CA GLY A 9 -32.50 21.55 30.66
C GLY A 9 -31.67 21.80 29.38
N TYR A 10 -30.87 20.84 28.94
CA TYR A 10 -30.19 20.91 27.63
C TYR A 10 -31.06 20.31 26.53
N GLU A 11 -32.11 21.03 26.14
CA GLU A 11 -32.71 20.82 24.81
C GLU A 11 -31.91 21.61 23.79
N LEU A 12 -31.27 20.91 22.85
CA LEU A 12 -30.75 21.49 21.63
C LEU A 12 -31.95 22.02 20.83
N LYS A 13 -32.28 23.31 21.03
CA LYS A 13 -33.17 24.05 20.15
C LYS A 13 -32.62 23.94 18.74
N THR A 14 -33.27 23.11 17.91
CA THR A 14 -33.07 23.08 16.47
C THR A 14 -33.49 24.44 15.93
N LEU A 15 -32.52 25.34 15.75
CA LEU A 15 -32.71 26.52 14.94
C LEU A 15 -32.94 26.05 13.51
N ALA A 16 -34.18 26.22 13.04
CA ALA A 16 -34.57 26.00 11.67
C ALA A 16 -33.64 26.81 10.75
N ASN A 17 -32.96 26.11 9.83
CA ASN A 17 -32.18 26.77 8.79
C ASN A 17 -33.12 27.68 7.96
N PRO A 18 -32.74 28.94 7.68
CA PRO A 18 -33.50 29.77 6.76
C PRO A 18 -33.47 29.19 5.34
N PRO A 19 -34.54 29.38 4.54
CA PRO A 19 -34.62 28.84 3.19
C PRO A 19 -33.54 29.46 2.28
N LEU A 20 -32.92 28.61 1.46
CA LEU A 20 -31.95 29.01 0.44
C LEU A 20 -32.60 29.95 -0.60
N PRO A 21 -31.89 30.98 -1.10
CA PRO A 21 -32.40 31.83 -2.16
C PRO A 21 -32.58 31.09 -3.49
N ALA A 22 -33.55 31.54 -4.27
CA ALA A 22 -33.94 30.94 -5.54
C ALA A 22 -32.81 30.98 -6.59
N ARG A 23 -32.67 29.86 -7.30
CA ARG A 23 -31.72 29.64 -8.41
C ARG A 23 -32.12 30.52 -9.60
N PRO A 24 -31.27 31.44 -10.09
CA PRO A 24 -31.61 32.20 -11.29
C PRO A 24 -31.66 31.27 -12.52
N SER A 25 -32.81 31.32 -13.18
CA SER A 25 -33.15 30.62 -14.41
C SER A 25 -32.33 31.10 -15.61
N LYS A 26 -32.04 30.15 -16.49
CA LYS A 26 -31.36 30.29 -17.79
C LYS A 26 -31.91 31.47 -18.59
N GLN A 27 -31.13 32.53 -18.77
CA GLN A 27 -31.32 33.49 -19.85
C GLN A 27 -30.28 33.25 -20.95
N LYS A 28 -30.81 33.01 -22.14
CA LYS A 28 -30.10 32.98 -23.43
C LYS A 28 -29.34 34.29 -23.60
N LEU A 29 -28.01 34.22 -23.73
CA LEU A 29 -27.28 35.22 -24.49
C LEU A 29 -26.85 34.59 -25.82
N GLN A 30 -27.52 35.03 -26.87
CA GLN A 30 -27.22 34.72 -28.25
C GLN A 30 -26.33 35.86 -28.75
N GLN A 31 -25.02 35.63 -28.87
CA GLN A 31 -24.15 36.40 -29.75
C GLN A 31 -23.28 35.42 -30.53
N GLN A 32 -23.60 35.30 -31.82
CA GLN A 32 -22.77 34.64 -32.82
C GLN A 32 -21.55 35.52 -33.08
N GLN A 33 -20.35 35.02 -32.74
CA GLN A 33 -19.12 35.39 -33.43
C GLN A 33 -18.54 34.14 -34.07
N SER A 34 -18.53 34.15 -35.39
CA SER A 34 -17.98 33.11 -36.25
C SER A 34 -16.45 33.13 -36.14
N TYR A 35 -15.87 32.25 -35.32
CA TYR A 35 -14.43 32.00 -35.34
C TYR A 35 -14.16 30.79 -36.25
N LEU A 36 -13.53 31.05 -37.40
CA LEU A 36 -12.86 30.02 -38.20
C LEU A 36 -11.62 29.53 -37.42
N PRO A 37 -11.38 28.23 -37.28
CA PRO A 37 -10.12 27.74 -36.72
C PRO A 37 -8.98 27.99 -37.72
N PRO A 38 -7.76 28.35 -37.24
CA PRO A 38 -6.60 28.48 -38.10
C PRO A 38 -6.12 27.11 -38.63
N PRO A 39 -5.44 27.08 -39.79
CA PRO A 39 -4.91 25.84 -40.36
C PRO A 39 -3.79 25.25 -39.48
N PRO A 40 -3.56 23.92 -39.53
CA PRO A 40 -2.49 23.28 -38.77
C PRO A 40 -1.10 23.68 -39.29
N PRO A 41 -0.09 23.85 -38.41
CA PRO A 41 1.27 24.11 -38.84
C PRO A 41 1.92 22.85 -39.45
N SER A 42 2.70 23.06 -40.50
CA SER A 42 3.62 22.08 -41.10
C SER A 42 4.69 21.61 -40.08
N PRO A 43 5.24 20.39 -40.22
CA PRO A 43 6.14 19.83 -39.23
C PRO A 43 7.52 20.52 -39.27
N ALA A 44 7.80 21.32 -38.24
CA ALA A 44 9.13 21.86 -37.98
C ALA A 44 9.93 20.88 -37.11
N GLN A 45 11.17 20.66 -37.52
CA GLN A 45 12.17 19.77 -36.93
C GLN A 45 12.44 20.11 -35.46
N HIS A 46 12.41 19.10 -34.59
CA HIS A 46 12.80 19.21 -33.18
C HIS A 46 14.33 19.39 -33.04
N PRO A 47 14.81 20.39 -32.30
CA PRO A 47 16.13 20.36 -31.69
C PRO A 47 16.08 19.47 -30.45
N GLN A 48 17.06 18.58 -30.34
CA GLN A 48 17.32 17.70 -29.20
C GLN A 48 17.38 18.49 -27.88
N SER A 49 16.42 18.22 -26.99
CA SER A 49 16.58 18.45 -25.56
C SER A 49 17.15 17.19 -24.91
N GLN A 50 18.23 17.44 -24.16
CA GLN A 50 19.12 16.51 -23.48
C GLN A 50 18.40 15.40 -22.71
N GLN A 51 18.66 14.16 -23.11
CA GLN A 51 18.45 12.98 -22.28
C GLN A 51 19.44 13.01 -21.12
N SER A 52 18.95 13.28 -19.92
CA SER A 52 19.65 12.96 -18.68
C SER A 52 19.77 11.43 -18.58
N THR A 53 21.00 10.97 -18.55
CA THR A 53 21.46 9.59 -18.54
C THR A 53 20.98 8.85 -17.27
N PHE A 54 19.87 8.11 -17.37
CA PHE A 54 19.52 7.00 -16.44
C PHE A 54 19.86 5.66 -17.12
N ASN A 55 21.13 5.48 -17.49
CA ASN A 55 21.77 4.19 -17.76
C ASN A 55 22.70 4.00 -16.54
N GLN A 56 22.61 3.00 -15.66
CA GLN A 56 22.23 1.61 -15.80
C GLN A 56 21.68 1.12 -14.44
N LEU A 57 20.43 0.65 -14.39
CA LEU A 57 20.07 -0.39 -13.43
C LEU A 57 20.55 -1.72 -14.03
N PRO A 58 21.08 -2.69 -13.24
CA PRO A 58 21.38 -4.01 -13.77
C PRO A 58 20.09 -4.59 -14.35
N GLN A 59 20.04 -4.77 -15.67
CA GLN A 59 19.00 -5.56 -16.31
C GLN A 59 19.19 -7.01 -15.84
N TRP A 60 18.46 -7.40 -14.80
CA TRP A 60 18.28 -8.80 -14.49
C TRP A 60 17.47 -9.43 -15.63
N GLN A 61 18.17 -10.24 -16.44
CA GLN A 61 17.52 -11.16 -17.36
C GLN A 61 16.66 -12.13 -16.53
N PRO A 62 15.44 -12.49 -16.98
CA PRO A 62 14.67 -13.54 -16.34
C PRO A 62 15.46 -14.85 -16.42
N GLN A 63 16.12 -15.23 -15.34
CA GLN A 63 16.73 -16.55 -15.21
C GLN A 63 15.61 -17.58 -15.09
N ASN A 64 15.20 -18.15 -16.23
CA ASN A 64 14.40 -19.37 -16.38
C ASN A 64 13.04 -19.42 -15.64
N PRO A 65 12.04 -20.16 -16.18
CA PRO A 65 10.92 -20.54 -15.35
C PRO A 65 11.49 -21.37 -14.18
N LEU A 66 11.19 -20.95 -12.94
CA LEU A 66 11.45 -21.72 -11.73
C LEU A 66 11.16 -23.19 -12.03
N SER A 67 12.23 -23.96 -12.20
CA SER A 67 12.17 -25.40 -12.36
C SER A 67 11.36 -25.92 -11.19
N ASN A 68 10.45 -26.86 -11.41
CA ASN A 68 9.73 -27.57 -10.36
C ASN A 68 10.72 -27.95 -9.24
N ALA A 69 10.82 -27.11 -8.21
CA ALA A 69 11.72 -27.34 -7.11
C ALA A 69 11.05 -28.47 -6.35
N SER A 70 11.56 -29.68 -6.58
CA SER A 70 11.21 -30.82 -5.77
C SER A 70 11.52 -30.41 -4.33
N GLN A 71 10.53 -30.57 -3.44
CA GLN A 71 10.68 -30.32 -2.01
C GLN A 71 12.06 -30.79 -1.54
N PRO A 72 12.84 -29.97 -0.80
CA PRO A 72 14.17 -30.36 -0.38
C PRO A 72 14.10 -31.57 0.55
N SER A 73 15.18 -32.35 0.61
CA SER A 73 15.27 -33.49 1.53
C SER A 73 15.59 -33.08 2.98
N GLN A 74 16.14 -31.89 3.18
CA GLN A 74 16.50 -31.34 4.49
C GLN A 74 16.50 -29.81 4.47
N TRP A 75 16.44 -29.19 5.66
CA TRP A 75 16.59 -27.75 5.79
C TRP A 75 18.04 -27.31 5.57
N THR A 76 18.20 -26.23 4.83
CA THR A 76 19.44 -25.44 4.77
C THR A 76 19.13 -24.01 5.18
N PRO A 77 20.14 -23.15 5.43
CA PRO A 77 19.89 -21.75 5.76
C PRO A 77 18.97 -21.08 4.75
N LEU A 78 17.95 -20.37 5.25
CA LEU A 78 16.99 -19.64 4.43
C LEU A 78 17.52 -18.27 3.99
N PHE A 79 18.52 -17.74 4.69
CA PHE A 79 19.08 -16.41 4.47
C PHE A 79 20.59 -16.47 4.34
N HIS A 80 21.12 -15.59 3.49
CA HIS A 80 22.53 -15.23 3.51
C HIS A 80 22.84 -14.38 4.76
N PRO A 81 24.13 -14.26 5.17
CA PRO A 81 24.50 -13.51 6.38
C PRO A 81 24.06 -12.04 6.40
N ASP A 82 23.82 -11.43 5.24
CA ASP A 82 23.33 -10.07 5.07
C ASP A 82 21.78 -9.95 5.14
N GLY A 83 21.08 -11.07 5.34
CA GLY A 83 19.62 -11.13 5.38
C GLY A 83 18.95 -11.17 4.01
N THR A 84 19.70 -11.35 2.92
CA THR A 84 19.10 -11.62 1.61
C THR A 84 18.58 -13.06 1.54
N PRO A 85 17.45 -13.30 0.84
CA PRO A 85 16.86 -14.63 0.75
C PRO A 85 17.74 -15.57 -0.10
N THR A 86 17.85 -16.82 0.33
CA THR A 86 18.46 -17.89 -0.48
C THR A 86 17.47 -18.45 -1.50
N PRO A 87 17.92 -19.20 -2.52
CA PRO A 87 17.01 -19.92 -3.43
C PRO A 87 16.05 -20.86 -2.72
N LEU A 88 16.44 -21.43 -1.56
CA LEU A 88 15.55 -22.26 -0.77
C LEU A 88 14.38 -21.45 -0.19
N PHE A 89 14.64 -20.24 0.30
CA PHE A 89 13.59 -19.34 0.79
C PHE A 89 12.66 -18.88 -0.32
N GLU A 90 13.21 -18.61 -1.51
CA GLU A 90 12.42 -18.26 -2.70
C GLU A 90 11.50 -19.42 -3.11
N ALA A 91 12.02 -20.65 -3.14
CA ALA A 91 11.22 -21.85 -3.43
C ALA A 91 10.13 -22.07 -2.37
N LEU A 92 10.47 -21.90 -1.08
CA LEU A 92 9.50 -22.01 0.02
C LEU A 92 8.36 -21.01 -0.13
N THR A 93 8.70 -19.75 -0.40
CA THR A 93 7.70 -18.69 -0.56
C THR A 93 6.86 -18.90 -1.81
N ALA A 94 7.45 -19.41 -2.90
CA ALA A 94 6.72 -19.77 -4.10
C ALA A 94 5.74 -20.94 -3.88
N ASP A 95 6.06 -21.90 -3.01
CA ASP A 95 5.13 -22.96 -2.64
C ASP A 95 4.00 -22.46 -1.74
N ILE A 96 4.29 -21.60 -0.76
CA ILE A 96 3.26 -20.90 0.03
C ILE A 96 2.34 -20.08 -0.90
N TRP A 97 2.92 -19.37 -1.87
CA TRP A 97 2.19 -18.54 -2.83
C TRP A 97 1.12 -19.29 -3.61
N LYS A 98 1.35 -20.58 -3.95
CA LYS A 98 0.36 -21.41 -4.65
C LYS A 98 -0.95 -21.54 -3.85
N HIS A 99 -0.89 -21.41 -2.53
CA HIS A 99 -2.08 -21.40 -1.66
C HIS A 99 -2.71 -20.01 -1.54
N LEU A 100 -1.88 -18.96 -1.54
CA LEU A 100 -2.35 -17.58 -1.41
C LEU A 100 -3.02 -17.08 -2.70
N ASP A 101 -2.38 -17.31 -3.85
CA ASP A 101 -2.91 -16.99 -5.19
C ASP A 101 -3.57 -18.22 -5.83
N SER A 102 -4.57 -18.77 -5.16
CA SER A 102 -5.33 -19.94 -5.67
C SER A 102 -5.95 -19.71 -7.06
N GLY A 103 -6.27 -18.44 -7.37
CA GLY A 103 -6.79 -18.02 -8.67
C GLY A 103 -5.75 -17.87 -9.77
N ARG A 104 -4.45 -18.02 -9.45
CA ARG A 104 -3.31 -17.85 -10.39
C ARG A 104 -3.36 -16.51 -11.13
N THR A 105 -3.73 -15.46 -10.41
CA THR A 105 -3.85 -14.10 -10.94
C THR A 105 -2.50 -13.39 -11.04
N GLY A 106 -1.46 -13.98 -10.43
CA GLY A 106 -0.13 -13.39 -10.29
C GLY A 106 -0.03 -12.40 -9.14
N HIS A 107 -1.13 -12.14 -8.42
CA HIS A 107 -1.18 -11.21 -7.32
C HIS A 107 -2.07 -11.71 -6.16
N ILE A 108 -1.87 -11.17 -4.96
CA ILE A 108 -2.77 -11.39 -3.82
C ILE A 108 -3.35 -10.07 -3.33
N THR A 109 -4.60 -10.11 -2.88
CA THR A 109 -5.27 -8.93 -2.33
C THR A 109 -4.79 -8.65 -0.90
N PRO A 110 -5.04 -7.43 -0.38
CA PRO A 110 -4.73 -7.11 1.01
C PRO A 110 -5.37 -8.05 2.04
N GLU A 111 -6.58 -8.54 1.78
CA GLU A 111 -7.28 -9.49 2.66
C GLU A 111 -6.58 -10.84 2.71
N VAL A 112 -6.16 -11.36 1.55
CA VAL A 112 -5.44 -12.64 1.47
C VAL A 112 -4.11 -12.53 2.22
N PHE A 113 -3.37 -11.45 1.99
CA PHE A 113 -2.12 -11.20 2.69
C PHE A 113 -2.34 -11.03 4.21
N SER A 114 -3.38 -10.28 4.60
CA SER A 114 -3.72 -10.09 6.01
C SER A 114 -4.11 -11.39 6.72
N ALA A 115 -4.86 -12.27 6.06
CA ALA A 115 -5.20 -13.59 6.57
C ALA A 115 -3.98 -14.50 6.67
N PHE A 116 -3.02 -14.40 5.74
CA PHE A 116 -1.75 -15.09 5.83
C PHE A 116 -0.96 -14.67 7.09
N LEU A 117 -0.91 -13.37 7.40
CA LEU A 117 -0.28 -12.89 8.63
C LEU A 117 -0.98 -13.41 9.90
N ASP A 118 -2.31 -13.55 9.89
CA ASP A 118 -3.07 -14.15 11.00
C ASP A 118 -2.67 -15.61 11.22
N VAL A 119 -2.53 -16.40 10.14
CA VAL A 119 -2.09 -17.81 10.20
C VAL A 119 -0.71 -17.92 10.84
N GLN A 120 0.16 -16.95 10.57
CA GLN A 120 1.49 -16.90 11.14
C GLN A 120 1.49 -16.49 12.61
N GLY A 121 0.40 -15.93 13.13
CA GLY A 121 0.32 -15.43 14.50
C GLY A 121 0.96 -14.06 14.67
N PHE A 122 0.95 -13.23 13.63
CA PHE A 122 1.30 -11.81 13.77
C PHE A 122 0.30 -11.14 14.72
N LEU A 123 0.82 -10.26 15.58
CA LEU A 123 -0.02 -9.40 16.40
C LEU A 123 -0.80 -8.42 15.51
N LEU A 124 -1.98 -7.99 15.97
CA LEU A 124 -2.86 -7.12 15.19
C LEU A 124 -2.14 -5.85 14.75
N GLU A 125 -1.33 -5.25 15.62
CA GLU A 125 -0.54 -4.05 15.37
C GLU A 125 0.51 -4.21 14.25
N ASN A 126 0.99 -5.44 14.03
CA ASN A 126 1.96 -5.75 12.98
C ASN A 126 1.27 -6.13 11.66
N ASN A 127 -0.02 -6.46 11.70
CA ASN A 127 -0.85 -6.66 10.50
C ASN A 127 -1.38 -5.30 10.01
N THR A 128 -0.54 -4.57 9.26
CA THR A 128 -0.79 -3.18 8.83
C THR A 128 -2.19 -2.97 8.25
N TRP A 129 -2.67 -3.87 7.38
CA TRP A 129 -3.99 -3.71 6.78
C TRP A 129 -5.10 -3.87 7.84
N LYS A 130 -5.07 -4.97 8.60
CA LYS A 130 -6.10 -5.28 9.61
C LYS A 130 -6.13 -4.27 10.76
N ALA A 131 -4.97 -3.77 11.18
CA ALA A 131 -4.85 -2.71 12.20
C ALA A 131 -5.57 -1.41 11.79
N ASN A 132 -5.68 -1.16 10.49
CA ASN A 132 -6.27 0.04 9.91
C ASN A 132 -7.66 -0.20 9.28
N HIS A 133 -8.12 -1.45 9.23
CA HIS A 133 -9.50 -1.80 8.85
C HIS A 133 -10.45 -1.49 10.00
N LYS A 134 -10.74 -0.20 10.18
CA LYS A 134 -11.60 0.32 11.23
C LYS A 134 -12.74 1.13 10.64
N PRO A 135 -13.96 1.04 11.19
CA PRO A 135 -15.08 1.85 10.74
C PRO A 135 -14.74 3.34 10.76
N ASN A 136 -14.91 4.02 9.63
CA ASN A 136 -14.70 5.46 9.52
C ASN A 136 -15.98 6.20 9.95
N THR A 137 -15.88 7.00 11.01
CA THR A 137 -17.01 7.74 11.60
C THR A 137 -17.54 8.87 10.70
N LEU A 138 -16.75 9.33 9.72
CA LEU A 138 -17.14 10.39 8.79
C LEU A 138 -17.83 9.87 7.52
N GLY A 139 -17.92 8.55 7.31
CA GLY A 139 -18.68 7.90 6.24
C GLY A 139 -18.24 8.19 4.79
N MET A 140 -17.23 9.03 4.56
CA MET A 140 -16.79 9.40 3.21
C MET A 140 -15.97 8.32 2.50
N TYR A 141 -15.26 7.49 3.25
CA TYR A 141 -14.43 6.38 2.76
C TYR A 141 -14.74 5.12 3.56
N THR A 142 -14.64 3.97 2.92
CA THR A 142 -14.83 2.66 3.56
C THR A 142 -13.65 2.32 4.48
N ALA A 143 -13.84 1.32 5.35
CA ALA A 143 -12.75 0.83 6.20
C ALA A 143 -11.62 0.21 5.34
N GLU A 144 -12.01 -0.43 4.24
CA GLU A 144 -11.12 -1.00 3.23
C GLU A 144 -10.27 0.08 2.57
N ASP A 145 -10.85 1.21 2.17
CA ASP A 145 -10.09 2.29 1.53
C ASP A 145 -8.95 2.79 2.44
N ILE A 146 -9.22 2.92 3.75
CA ILE A 146 -8.24 3.36 4.74
C ILE A 146 -7.16 2.30 4.97
N ALA A 147 -7.56 1.03 5.09
CA ALA A 147 -6.64 -0.09 5.26
C ALA A 147 -5.73 -0.28 4.04
N ASP A 148 -6.29 -0.20 2.84
CA ASP A 148 -5.59 -0.27 1.56
C ASP A 148 -4.57 0.86 1.43
N PHE A 149 -4.97 2.09 1.72
CA PHE A 149 -4.08 3.25 1.72
C PHE A 149 -2.86 3.02 2.63
N LYS A 150 -3.07 2.45 3.82
CA LYS A 150 -2.00 2.19 4.79
C LYS A 150 -1.07 1.07 4.35
N LEU A 151 -1.61 -0.03 3.83
CA LEU A 151 -0.80 -1.11 3.29
C LEU A 151 -0.02 -0.64 2.05
N LYS A 152 -0.63 0.15 1.17
CA LYS A 152 0.02 0.72 -0.01
C LYS A 152 1.18 1.61 0.38
N ALA A 153 0.97 2.52 1.33
CA ALA A 153 2.03 3.39 1.83
C ALA A 153 3.21 2.58 2.40
N ALA A 154 2.94 1.46 3.08
CA ALA A 154 3.99 0.54 3.52
C ALA A 154 4.73 -0.08 2.31
N CYS A 155 4.00 -0.63 1.34
CA CYS A 155 4.61 -1.22 0.14
C CYS A 155 5.51 -0.21 -0.60
N GLU A 156 5.07 1.04 -0.75
CA GLU A 156 5.84 2.13 -1.36
C GLU A 156 7.07 2.50 -0.52
N ALA A 157 6.91 2.66 0.80
CA ALA A 157 8.01 2.98 1.71
C ALA A 157 9.09 1.91 1.71
N TRP A 158 8.74 0.64 1.54
CA TRP A 158 9.68 -0.47 1.46
C TRP A 158 10.13 -0.84 0.05
N SER A 159 9.49 -0.25 -0.97
CA SER A 159 9.69 -0.60 -2.38
C SER A 159 9.41 -2.08 -2.66
N PHE A 160 8.42 -2.65 -1.98
CA PHE A 160 7.95 -3.99 -2.29
C PHE A 160 7.17 -3.98 -3.60
N ASP A 161 7.38 -5.00 -4.42
CA ASP A 161 6.71 -5.11 -5.71
C ASP A 161 5.20 -5.30 -5.55
N HIS A 162 4.42 -4.38 -6.13
CA HIS A 162 2.97 -4.38 -6.06
C HIS A 162 2.37 -3.60 -7.24
N THR A 163 1.14 -3.93 -7.59
CA THR A 163 0.33 -3.13 -8.51
C THR A 163 -0.80 -2.44 -7.74
N VAL A 164 -1.24 -1.28 -8.22
CA VAL A 164 -2.31 -0.51 -7.56
C VAL A 164 -3.54 -0.49 -8.43
N VAL A 165 -4.68 -0.90 -7.87
CA VAL A 165 -5.96 -0.90 -8.58
C VAL A 165 -7.03 -0.13 -7.81
N VAL A 166 -8.10 0.23 -8.49
CA VAL A 166 -9.28 0.85 -7.87
C VAL A 166 -10.19 -0.24 -7.33
N ARG A 167 -10.43 -0.27 -6.01
CA ARG A 167 -11.30 -1.26 -5.37
C ARG A 167 -12.76 -1.11 -5.79
N SER A 168 -13.30 0.10 -5.69
CA SER A 168 -14.71 0.40 -5.92
C SER A 168 -14.86 1.46 -7.01
N PRO A 169 -14.83 1.08 -8.29
CA PRO A 169 -15.07 2.04 -9.38
C PRO A 169 -16.46 2.68 -9.21
N GLY A 170 -16.50 4.01 -9.19
CA GLY A 170 -17.73 4.79 -9.02
C GLY A 170 -17.97 5.35 -7.61
N ARG A 171 -17.11 5.05 -6.63
CA ARG A 171 -17.10 5.73 -5.32
C ARG A 171 -15.99 6.78 -5.25
N PRO A 172 -16.14 7.83 -4.40
CA PRO A 172 -15.04 8.72 -4.07
C PRO A 172 -13.82 7.93 -3.62
N GLN A 173 -12.68 8.16 -4.27
CA GLN A 173 -11.41 7.52 -3.92
C GLN A 173 -10.65 8.40 -2.93
N LEU A 174 -9.94 7.78 -1.99
CA LEU A 174 -8.95 8.49 -1.21
C LEU A 174 -7.92 9.10 -2.16
N PRO A 175 -7.59 10.41 -2.03
CA PRO A 175 -6.48 10.99 -2.75
C PRO A 175 -5.20 10.19 -2.49
N TYR A 176 -4.50 9.78 -3.56
CA TYR A 176 -3.31 8.92 -3.50
C TYR A 176 -3.54 7.53 -2.89
N GLY A 177 -4.80 7.14 -2.68
CA GLY A 177 -5.21 5.81 -2.28
C GLY A 177 -5.20 4.81 -3.44
N GLY A 178 -5.77 3.65 -3.17
CA GLY A 178 -5.80 2.52 -4.09
C GLY A 178 -5.47 1.23 -3.37
N MET A 179 -5.99 0.13 -3.91
CA MET A 179 -5.79 -1.20 -3.37
C MET A 179 -4.45 -1.76 -3.87
N PRO A 180 -3.46 -2.02 -2.99
CA PRO A 180 -2.22 -2.65 -3.39
C PRO A 180 -2.44 -4.16 -3.56
N LEU A 181 -2.13 -4.66 -4.75
CA LEU A 181 -2.05 -6.08 -5.04
C LEU A 181 -0.58 -6.50 -4.98
N LEU A 182 -0.22 -7.31 -3.99
CA LEU A 182 1.15 -7.80 -3.83
C LEU A 182 1.43 -8.87 -4.88
N SER A 183 2.63 -8.88 -5.45
CA SER A 183 3.10 -9.97 -6.29
C SER A 183 3.84 -11.02 -5.46
N LEU A 184 4.19 -12.16 -6.08
CA LEU A 184 5.10 -13.13 -5.46
C LEU A 184 6.42 -12.47 -5.03
N ARG A 185 6.99 -11.61 -5.89
CA ARG A 185 8.24 -10.92 -5.58
C ARG A 185 8.08 -9.99 -4.39
N GLY A 186 6.99 -9.23 -4.34
CA GLY A 186 6.67 -8.35 -3.23
C GLY A 186 6.51 -9.11 -1.91
N LEU A 187 5.80 -10.24 -1.94
CA LEU A 187 5.67 -11.11 -0.77
C LEU A 187 7.03 -11.66 -0.33
N THR A 188 7.85 -12.19 -1.24
CA THR A 188 9.17 -12.72 -0.93
C THR A 188 10.07 -11.66 -0.30
N ASP A 189 10.15 -10.46 -0.89
CA ASP A 189 10.99 -9.39 -0.37
C ASP A 189 10.50 -8.89 1.00
N MET A 190 9.17 -8.82 1.19
CA MET A 190 8.56 -8.43 2.46
C MET A 190 8.86 -9.46 3.55
N MET A 191 8.54 -10.74 3.30
CA MET A 191 8.75 -11.79 4.29
C MET A 191 10.23 -12.03 4.56
N ALA A 192 11.12 -11.79 3.59
CA ALA A 192 12.56 -11.86 3.82
C ALA A 192 13.01 -10.82 4.86
N VAL A 193 12.50 -9.59 4.77
CA VAL A 193 12.80 -8.54 5.77
C VAL A 193 12.23 -8.92 7.13
N GLU A 194 10.94 -9.27 7.19
CA GLU A 194 10.27 -9.61 8.45
C GLU A 194 11.00 -10.74 9.18
N TYR A 195 11.37 -11.81 8.46
CA TYR A 195 12.01 -12.96 9.08
C TYR A 195 13.46 -12.74 9.46
N ALA A 196 14.19 -11.93 8.70
CA ALA A 196 15.55 -11.56 9.05
C ALA A 196 15.58 -10.52 10.19
N ALA A 197 14.51 -9.75 10.38
CA ALA A 197 14.41 -8.75 11.43
C ALA A 197 14.20 -9.36 12.83
N ASP A 198 13.42 -10.44 12.94
CA ASP A 198 13.23 -11.18 14.20
C ASP A 198 13.29 -12.70 13.98
N PRO A 199 14.49 -13.29 13.86
CA PRO A 199 14.62 -14.70 13.53
C PRO A 199 14.09 -15.66 14.60
N ASP A 200 14.06 -15.25 15.87
CA ASP A 200 13.54 -16.08 16.96
C ASP A 200 12.03 -16.26 16.84
N GLN A 201 11.32 -15.15 16.69
CA GLN A 201 9.87 -15.17 16.51
C GLN A 201 9.48 -15.79 15.16
N SER A 202 10.27 -15.54 14.12
CA SER A 202 9.98 -15.97 12.75
C SER A 202 10.02 -17.48 12.53
N THR A 203 10.80 -18.20 13.35
CA THR A 203 10.77 -19.68 13.33
C THR A 203 9.37 -20.21 13.66
N GLN A 204 8.69 -19.59 14.62
CA GLN A 204 7.35 -19.99 15.03
C GLN A 204 6.33 -19.64 13.95
N TRP A 205 6.42 -18.42 13.40
CA TRP A 205 5.55 -17.92 12.33
C TRP A 205 5.61 -18.78 11.07
N LEU A 206 6.81 -19.12 10.61
CA LEU A 206 7.01 -20.00 9.46
C LEU A 206 6.45 -21.39 9.74
N ASN A 207 6.78 -22.01 10.88
CA ASN A 207 6.24 -23.33 11.21
C ASN A 207 4.71 -23.37 11.36
N ALA A 208 4.06 -22.27 11.72
CA ALA A 208 2.61 -22.15 11.74
C ALA A 208 2.05 -22.14 10.31
N ALA A 209 2.60 -21.31 9.41
CA ALA A 209 2.20 -21.28 8.01
C ALA A 209 2.43 -22.62 7.30
N LEU A 210 3.62 -23.24 7.46
CA LEU A 210 3.93 -24.52 6.80
C LEU A 210 2.94 -25.61 7.18
N ARG A 211 2.57 -25.71 8.46
CA ARG A 211 1.55 -26.64 8.92
C ARG A 211 0.17 -26.31 8.37
N TYR A 212 -0.23 -25.05 8.40
CA TYR A 212 -1.56 -24.64 7.96
C TYR A 212 -1.78 -24.90 6.47
N TYR A 213 -0.80 -24.57 5.63
CA TYR A 213 -0.89 -24.75 4.18
C TYR A 213 -0.44 -26.14 3.71
N GLY A 214 0.16 -26.96 4.59
CA GLY A 214 0.69 -28.27 4.22
C GLY A 214 1.88 -28.16 3.25
N VAL A 215 2.70 -27.12 3.38
CA VAL A 215 3.89 -26.92 2.56
C VAL A 215 5.04 -27.75 3.13
N TRP A 216 5.60 -28.60 2.28
CA TRP A 216 6.73 -29.50 2.59
C TRP A 216 6.50 -30.41 3.81
N PRO A 217 5.39 -31.19 3.85
CA PRO A 217 4.97 -31.93 5.04
C PRO A 217 5.91 -33.09 5.40
N ALA A 218 6.71 -33.57 4.44
CA ALA A 218 7.71 -34.62 4.69
C ALA A 218 8.98 -34.12 5.39
N LEU A 219 9.19 -32.79 5.49
CA LEU A 219 10.27 -32.24 6.29
C LEU A 219 9.86 -32.21 7.76
N VAL A 220 10.85 -32.32 8.64
CA VAL A 220 10.68 -31.95 10.06
C VAL A 220 10.32 -30.46 10.16
N PRO A 221 9.71 -30.00 11.27
CA PRO A 221 9.51 -28.58 11.50
C PRO A 221 10.80 -27.78 11.26
N LEU A 222 10.69 -26.57 10.69
CA LEU A 222 11.81 -25.68 10.42
C LEU A 222 12.62 -25.49 11.72
N PRO A 223 13.89 -25.92 11.76
CA PRO A 223 14.71 -25.76 12.94
C PRO A 223 15.23 -24.32 13.02
N ARG A 224 15.49 -23.86 14.25
CA ARG A 224 15.87 -22.47 14.51
C ARG A 224 17.17 -22.06 13.80
N ASP A 225 18.10 -23.00 13.63
CA ASP A 225 19.40 -22.80 12.98
C ASP A 225 19.33 -22.63 11.46
N ALA A 226 18.18 -22.91 10.84
CA ALA A 226 17.91 -22.56 9.44
C ALA A 226 17.66 -21.05 9.24
N LEU A 227 17.41 -20.30 10.32
CA LEU A 227 17.30 -18.84 10.32
C LEU A 227 18.55 -18.17 10.90
N LEU A 228 18.68 -16.87 10.66
CA LEU A 228 19.80 -16.06 11.16
C LEU A 228 19.86 -16.05 12.68
N ARG A 229 21.06 -16.00 13.27
CA ARG A 229 21.20 -15.95 14.73
C ARG A 229 20.73 -14.63 15.33
N ALA A 230 20.92 -13.54 14.59
CA ALA A 230 20.53 -12.19 14.98
C ALA A 230 20.22 -11.38 13.72
N ARG A 231 19.59 -10.22 13.90
CA ARG A 231 19.32 -9.27 12.81
C ARG A 231 20.64 -8.74 12.21
N PRO A 232 20.85 -8.87 10.89
CA PRO A 232 22.00 -8.29 10.20
C PRO A 232 21.94 -6.75 10.16
N ALA A 233 23.09 -6.10 10.04
CA ALA A 233 23.19 -4.64 9.95
C ALA A 233 22.52 -4.11 8.67
N GLU A 234 22.61 -4.87 7.58
CA GLU A 234 22.01 -4.56 6.29
C GLU A 234 20.49 -4.56 6.37
N VAL A 235 19.90 -5.47 7.15
CA VAL A 235 18.46 -5.50 7.41
C VAL A 235 18.05 -4.28 8.24
N GLN A 236 18.86 -3.91 9.25
CA GLN A 236 18.62 -2.70 10.04
C GLN A 236 18.69 -1.43 9.18
N ASP A 237 19.69 -1.30 8.30
CA ASP A 237 19.82 -0.17 7.37
C ASP A 237 18.62 -0.10 6.41
N ARG A 238 18.10 -1.24 5.94
CA ARG A 238 16.86 -1.29 5.14
C ARG A 238 15.65 -0.79 5.93
N ILE A 239 15.51 -1.20 7.21
CA ILE A 239 14.46 -0.72 8.12
C ILE A 239 14.56 0.80 8.29
N ASP A 240 15.76 1.32 8.56
CA ASP A 240 15.99 2.74 8.79
C ASP A 240 15.67 3.57 7.54
N LYS A 241 16.12 3.12 6.37
CA LYS A 241 15.81 3.74 5.08
C LYS A 241 14.32 3.76 4.77
N ALA A 242 13.60 2.67 5.05
CA ALA A 242 12.15 2.61 4.87
C ALA A 242 11.42 3.55 5.83
N SER A 243 11.87 3.64 7.08
CA SER A 243 11.35 4.58 8.08
C SER A 243 11.53 6.03 7.64
N VAL A 244 12.72 6.40 7.15
CA VAL A 244 13.00 7.76 6.62
C VAL A 244 12.10 8.08 5.42
N ARG A 245 11.93 7.13 4.48
CA ARG A 245 11.02 7.33 3.33
C ARG A 245 9.58 7.54 3.78
N SER A 246 9.10 6.71 4.71
CA SER A 246 7.75 6.82 5.28
C SER A 246 7.51 8.18 5.94
N GLN A 247 8.46 8.63 6.77
CA GLN A 247 8.39 9.94 7.43
C GLN A 247 8.35 11.09 6.43
N ARG A 248 9.23 11.06 5.43
CA ARG A 248 9.26 12.09 4.37
C ARG A 248 7.93 12.15 3.62
N THR A 249 7.41 11.01 3.16
CA THR A 249 6.14 10.97 2.45
C THR A 249 4.98 11.46 3.31
N ALA A 250 4.97 11.14 4.61
CA ALA A 250 3.99 11.67 5.56
C ALA A 250 4.09 13.21 5.68
N SER A 251 5.30 13.75 5.84
CA SER A 251 5.54 15.20 5.91
C SER A 251 5.11 15.92 4.62
N GLU A 252 5.46 15.40 3.46
CA GLU A 252 5.06 15.95 2.15
C GLU A 252 3.53 15.94 1.99
N SER A 253 2.86 14.86 2.40
CA SER A 253 1.40 14.77 2.34
C SER A 253 0.71 15.78 3.28
N MET A 254 1.27 16.01 4.47
CA MET A 254 0.75 17.02 5.40
C MET A 254 0.89 18.43 4.84
N GLU A 255 2.06 18.75 4.26
CA GLU A 255 2.33 20.05 3.67
C GLU A 255 1.46 20.31 2.43
N ALA A 256 1.32 19.33 1.54
CA ALA A 256 0.44 19.44 0.38
C ALA A 256 -1.03 19.71 0.78
N THR A 257 -1.50 19.06 1.85
CA THR A 257 -2.85 19.28 2.39
C THR A 257 -2.99 20.69 2.97
N ARG A 258 -1.96 21.16 3.69
CA ARG A 258 -1.91 22.51 4.24
C ARG A 258 -2.01 23.57 3.14
N VAL A 259 -1.13 23.51 2.14
CA VAL A 259 -1.09 24.46 1.01
C VAL A 259 -2.42 24.47 0.26
N ARG A 260 -3.01 23.29 0.01
CA ARG A 260 -4.33 23.19 -0.65
C ARG A 260 -5.43 23.91 0.14
N ASN A 261 -5.43 23.75 1.47
CA ASN A 261 -6.42 24.41 2.33
C ASN A 261 -6.24 25.92 2.37
N GLU A 262 -4.99 26.41 2.38
CA GLU A 262 -4.66 27.83 2.32
C GLU A 262 -5.14 28.47 1.00
N ILE A 263 -4.85 27.83 -0.14
CA ILE A 263 -5.31 28.28 -1.46
C ILE A 263 -6.85 28.32 -1.50
N ALA A 264 -7.52 27.28 -1.00
CA ALA A 264 -8.98 27.24 -0.96
C ALA A 264 -9.57 28.34 -0.06
N ALA A 265 -8.93 28.64 1.08
CA ALA A 265 -9.35 29.73 1.95
C ALA A 265 -9.15 31.09 1.29
N GLN A 266 -8.02 31.31 0.61
CA GLN A 266 -7.79 32.53 -0.14
C GLN A 266 -8.82 32.72 -1.25
N GLY A 267 -9.13 31.66 -2.01
CA GLY A 267 -10.16 31.71 -3.05
C GLY A 267 -11.54 32.10 -2.51
N ARG A 268 -11.92 31.60 -1.33
CA ARG A 268 -13.17 32.00 -0.66
C ARG A 268 -13.16 33.48 -0.25
N ARG A 269 -12.04 33.99 0.27
CA ARG A 269 -11.90 35.41 0.63
C ARG A 269 -12.05 36.30 -0.60
N ASN A 270 -11.30 36.01 -1.66
CA ASN A 270 -11.37 36.78 -2.91
C ASN A 270 -12.78 36.76 -3.54
N ALA A 271 -13.51 35.64 -3.43
CA ALA A 271 -14.87 35.54 -3.95
C ALA A 271 -15.87 36.40 -3.17
N LEU A 272 -15.69 36.54 -1.85
CA LEU A 272 -16.52 37.41 -1.02
C LEU A 272 -16.26 38.90 -1.29
N GLU A 273 -15.02 39.27 -1.66
CA GLU A 273 -14.66 40.66 -2.01
C GLU A 273 -15.25 41.14 -3.34
N LEU A 274 -15.74 40.22 -4.19
CA LEU A 274 -16.34 40.53 -5.50
C LEU A 274 -17.89 40.65 -5.45
N LEU A 275 -18.50 40.45 -4.28
CA LEU A 275 -19.95 40.58 -4.04
C LEU A 275 -20.28 41.93 -3.41
#